data_AF-A0A7C3AXN9-F1
#
_entry.id   AF-A0A7C3AXN9-F1
#
_cell.length_a   1.000
_cell.length_b   1.000
_cell.length_c   1.000
_cell.angle_alpha   90.00
_cell.angle_beta   90.00
_cell.angle_gamma   90.00
#
_symmetry.space_group_name_H-M   'P 1'
#
loop_
_entity.id
_entity.type
_entity.pdbx_description
1 polymer ?
#
loop_
_entity_poly.entity_id
_entity_poly.type
_entity_poly.pdbx_seq_one_letter_code
_entity_poly.pdbx_strand_id
1 'polypeptide(L)'
;MKLFNMATPVVMLVGLLFASVGITEGVLTADGLQLPGQLSWAQPGLPSALSAAADQQVLAEAGLEAVTEVSGSTSTAQPDTVALNDPYIDMQWALGQVRVTRPSNPVTGGAEVLVAVLDTGVAGDHEDLEGRVVLAVNLTDSPVSDDIYGHGTHIAGIIAASSNNGKGIAGMAPSCRVMSIKVADDRGMTSAETMAEGIIRAVHEGASVINISAEFFEPSAELEAAIDYAWEQGVVVVAAAGNQGSQTPVYPAYYENCIAVAASTQDGTLAPLSGYGDWVDVIAPGFDIYSTLPDNSYGYKSGTSFAAAHVSGLAALLFEVTSDTNGNGRINDEVRVAIESSF
;
A
#
# COMPACT_ATOMS: atom_id res chain seq x y z
N MET A 1 11.65 -19.30 9.83
CA MET A 1 12.87 -18.46 9.79
C MET A 1 13.09 -17.95 8.37
N LYS A 2 12.25 -17.01 7.91
CA LYS A 2 12.62 -16.15 6.79
C LYS A 2 13.61 -15.14 7.38
N LEU A 3 14.89 -15.31 7.08
CA LEU A 3 15.92 -14.34 7.47
C LEU A 3 15.72 -13.08 6.63
N PHE A 4 15.18 -12.02 7.23
CA PHE A 4 15.24 -10.69 6.64
C PHE A 4 16.71 -10.25 6.59
N ASN A 5 17.29 -10.22 5.39
CA ASN A 5 18.65 -9.73 5.18
C ASN A 5 18.61 -8.20 5.18
N MET A 6 18.84 -7.59 6.36
CA MET A 6 18.71 -6.15 6.63
C MET A 6 19.85 -5.29 6.05
N ALA A 7 20.17 -5.44 4.76
CA ALA A 7 21.23 -4.64 4.11
C ALA A 7 20.82 -3.99 2.79
N THR A 8 19.53 -4.00 2.44
CA THR A 8 19.02 -3.33 1.24
C THR A 8 18.01 -2.28 1.67
N PRO A 9 18.18 -0.99 1.30
CA PRO A 9 17.10 -0.03 1.49
C PRO A 9 15.85 -0.58 0.78
N VAL A 10 14.72 -0.63 1.48
CA VAL A 10 13.43 -1.04 0.92
C VAL A 10 13.06 0.01 -0.13
N VAL A 11 13.42 -0.26 -1.38
CA VAL A 11 13.02 0.55 -2.53
C VAL A 11 11.75 -0.08 -3.06
N MET A 12 10.61 0.52 -2.74
CA MET A 12 9.32 0.10 -3.28
C MET A 12 9.33 0.36 -4.80
N LEU A 13 9.35 -0.72 -5.59
CA LEU A 13 9.37 -0.65 -7.05
C LEU A 13 8.04 -1.14 -7.59
N VAL A 14 7.11 -0.23 -7.91
CA VAL A 14 5.92 -0.58 -8.69
C VAL A 14 6.33 -0.71 -10.15
N GLY A 15 6.76 -1.92 -10.54
CA GLY A 15 7.07 -2.26 -11.92
C GLY A 15 5.79 -2.39 -12.75
N LEU A 16 5.60 -1.50 -13.73
CA LEU A 16 4.52 -1.60 -14.72
C LEU A 16 4.72 -2.84 -15.61
N LEU A 17 3.96 -3.91 -15.37
CA LEU A 17 3.78 -4.99 -16.33
C LEU A 17 2.83 -4.53 -17.45
N PHE A 18 3.36 -3.87 -18.47
CA PHE A 18 2.69 -3.80 -19.77
C PHE A 18 3.15 -4.98 -20.63
N ALA A 19 2.42 -6.08 -20.59
CA ALA A 19 2.45 -7.06 -21.67
C ALA A 19 1.36 -6.67 -22.69
N SER A 20 1.80 -6.27 -23.88
CA SER A 20 0.97 -5.90 -25.00
C SER A 20 0.07 -7.07 -25.43
N VAL A 21 -1.23 -6.81 -25.53
CA VAL A 21 -2.17 -7.66 -26.26
C VAL A 21 -1.84 -7.57 -27.75
N GLY A 22 -1.12 -8.56 -28.25
CA GLY A 22 -0.99 -8.83 -29.68
C GLY A 22 -2.01 -9.89 -30.08
N ILE A 23 -3.23 -9.48 -30.46
CA ILE A 23 -4.12 -10.36 -31.21
C ILE A 23 -3.61 -10.37 -32.65
N THR A 24 -3.06 -11.50 -33.06
CA THR A 24 -3.00 -11.89 -34.48
C THR A 24 -3.56 -13.28 -34.61
N GLU A 25 -4.64 -13.39 -35.39
CA GLU A 25 -5.25 -14.63 -35.82
C GLU A 25 -4.22 -15.56 -36.48
N GLY A 26 -4.26 -16.84 -36.11
CA GLY A 26 -3.36 -17.84 -36.67
C GLY A 26 -3.69 -19.25 -36.19
N VAL A 27 -4.64 -19.89 -36.87
CA VAL A 27 -4.93 -21.32 -36.79
C VAL A 27 -3.66 -22.13 -37.06
N LEU A 28 -3.22 -23.01 -36.15
CA LEU A 28 -2.51 -24.24 -36.49
C LEU A 28 -2.75 -25.36 -35.46
N THR A 29 -2.84 -26.57 -36.01
CA THR A 29 -3.34 -27.82 -35.48
C THR A 29 -2.38 -28.55 -34.52
N ALA A 30 -2.96 -29.46 -33.73
CA ALA A 30 -2.27 -30.41 -32.87
C ALA A 30 -1.24 -31.29 -33.61
N ASP A 31 -0.11 -31.57 -32.95
CA ASP A 31 0.53 -32.88 -32.94
C ASP A 31 1.51 -32.98 -31.76
N GLY A 32 1.51 -34.13 -31.09
CA GLY A 32 2.15 -34.33 -29.79
C GLY A 32 3.61 -34.79 -29.83
N LEU A 33 4.24 -34.84 -28.66
CA LEU A 33 5.16 -35.91 -28.25
C LEU A 33 5.45 -35.84 -26.73
N GLN A 34 5.50 -37.00 -26.08
CA GLN A 34 5.80 -37.21 -24.66
C GLN A 34 7.31 -37.40 -24.39
N LEU A 35 7.81 -36.74 -23.32
CA LEU A 35 8.69 -37.17 -22.18
C LEU A 35 9.97 -38.04 -22.44
N PRO A 36 10.90 -38.30 -21.47
CA PRO A 36 11.03 -37.88 -20.05
C PRO A 36 12.48 -37.44 -19.62
N GLY A 37 12.69 -37.07 -18.35
CA GLY A 37 14.01 -37.26 -17.70
C GLY A 37 14.37 -36.34 -16.52
N GLN A 38 14.37 -36.91 -15.30
CA GLN A 38 14.97 -36.41 -14.05
C GLN A 38 16.44 -35.98 -14.21
N LEU A 39 16.90 -35.02 -13.40
CA LEU A 39 18.19 -35.05 -12.68
C LEU A 39 18.19 -34.05 -11.49
N SER A 40 18.37 -34.57 -10.26
CA SER A 40 19.02 -33.85 -9.14
C SER A 40 20.52 -33.68 -9.49
N TRP A 41 21.34 -32.77 -8.96
CA TRP A 41 21.73 -32.55 -7.56
C TRP A 41 22.67 -31.32 -7.44
N ALA A 42 22.78 -30.81 -6.21
CA ALA A 42 23.94 -30.19 -5.56
C ALA A 42 24.57 -28.88 -6.09
N GLN A 43 24.60 -27.89 -5.18
CA GLN A 43 25.51 -26.75 -5.17
C GLN A 43 26.97 -27.18 -5.05
N PRO A 44 27.90 -26.39 -5.60
CA PRO A 44 29.19 -26.15 -4.98
C PRO A 44 29.45 -24.67 -4.71
N GLY A 45 30.15 -24.44 -3.60
CA GLY A 45 30.40 -23.15 -2.97
C GLY A 45 31.26 -22.17 -3.79
N LEU A 46 31.09 -20.90 -3.41
CA LEU A 46 31.92 -19.76 -3.78
C LEU A 46 33.38 -19.95 -3.32
N PRO A 47 34.32 -19.39 -4.08
CA PRO A 47 35.26 -18.45 -3.47
C PRO A 47 35.30 -17.08 -4.18
N SER A 48 35.74 -16.13 -3.38
CA SER A 48 35.82 -14.68 -3.53
C SER A 48 36.75 -14.11 -4.61
N ALA A 49 36.30 -12.97 -5.17
CA ALA A 49 37.03 -11.77 -5.60
C ALA A 49 37.68 -11.68 -7.01
N LEU A 50 37.50 -10.48 -7.59
CA LEU A 50 38.13 -9.87 -8.78
C LEU A 50 37.67 -10.45 -10.14
N SER A 51 37.36 -9.69 -11.19
CA SER A 51 37.38 -8.26 -11.50
C SER A 51 36.53 -8.08 -12.77
N ALA A 52 35.98 -6.88 -12.98
CA ALA A 52 35.21 -6.51 -14.16
C ALA A 52 36.05 -6.64 -15.45
N ALA A 53 35.84 -7.72 -16.21
CA ALA A 53 36.17 -7.85 -17.64
C ALA A 53 35.83 -9.27 -18.15
N ALA A 54 34.55 -9.57 -18.39
CA ALA A 54 34.11 -10.64 -19.28
C ALA A 54 32.58 -10.58 -19.40
N ASP A 55 32.08 -10.03 -20.51
CA ASP A 55 30.97 -10.62 -21.29
C ASP A 55 30.51 -9.68 -22.42
N GLN A 56 31.45 -9.35 -23.31
CA GLN A 56 31.12 -8.99 -24.70
C GLN A 56 31.19 -10.23 -25.64
N GLN A 57 31.03 -11.44 -25.11
CA GLN A 57 31.19 -12.67 -25.89
C GLN A 57 30.00 -13.63 -25.86
N VAL A 58 28.76 -13.11 -25.72
CA VAL A 58 27.52 -13.91 -25.90
C VAL A 58 26.51 -13.28 -26.89
N LEU A 59 26.80 -12.12 -27.51
CA LEU A 59 25.87 -11.47 -28.45
C LEU A 59 26.21 -11.65 -29.94
N ALA A 60 26.78 -12.80 -30.33
CA ALA A 60 27.17 -13.07 -31.72
C ALA A 60 26.44 -14.29 -32.33
N GLU A 61 25.13 -14.41 -32.14
CA GLU A 61 24.26 -15.27 -32.95
C GLU A 61 22.88 -14.62 -33.21
N ALA A 62 22.88 -13.43 -33.80
CA ALA A 62 21.72 -12.86 -34.47
C ALA A 62 22.22 -11.86 -35.53
N GLY A 63 22.24 -12.27 -36.80
CA GLY A 63 22.76 -11.48 -37.92
C GLY A 63 21.96 -10.21 -38.21
N LEU A 64 22.25 -9.14 -37.49
CA LEU A 64 21.79 -7.78 -37.78
C LEU A 64 22.97 -6.92 -38.29
N GLU A 65 22.82 -6.35 -39.48
CA GLU A 65 23.78 -5.45 -40.10
C GLU A 65 23.92 -4.13 -39.31
N ALA A 66 25.15 -3.63 -39.23
CA ALA A 66 25.49 -2.38 -38.56
C ALA A 66 24.83 -1.18 -39.25
N VAL A 67 23.93 -0.51 -38.54
CA VAL A 67 23.38 0.79 -38.96
C VAL A 67 24.40 1.87 -38.59
N THR A 68 24.87 2.59 -39.60
CA THR A 68 25.80 3.72 -39.49
C THR A 68 25.24 4.82 -38.57
N GLU A 69 26.08 5.35 -37.69
CA GLU A 69 25.77 6.47 -36.79
C GLU A 69 25.25 7.70 -37.58
N VAL A 70 23.98 8.03 -37.38
CA VAL A 70 23.45 9.37 -37.68
C VAL A 70 23.70 10.21 -36.44
N SER A 71 24.60 11.19 -36.55
CA SER A 71 24.82 12.23 -35.54
C SER A 71 23.59 13.14 -35.43
N GLY A 72 22.58 12.68 -34.70
CA GLY A 72 21.43 13.47 -34.27
C GLY A 72 21.46 13.59 -32.75
N SER A 73 21.58 14.81 -32.24
CA SER A 73 21.35 15.13 -30.83
C SER A 73 19.90 14.82 -30.48
N THR A 74 19.61 13.57 -30.10
CA THR A 74 18.38 13.24 -29.39
C THR A 74 18.63 13.61 -27.93
N SER A 75 18.21 14.82 -27.58
CA SER A 75 17.87 15.13 -26.20
C SER A 75 16.85 14.07 -25.76
N THR A 76 17.30 13.13 -24.94
CA THR A 76 16.40 12.32 -24.12
C THR A 76 15.83 13.27 -23.09
N ALA A 77 14.75 13.97 -23.45
CA ALA A 77 13.92 14.63 -22.46
C ALA A 77 13.52 13.56 -21.45
N GLN A 78 14.00 13.70 -20.20
CA GLN A 78 13.41 12.96 -19.09
C GLN A 78 11.91 13.26 -19.11
N PRO A 79 11.04 12.27 -18.83
CA PRO A 79 9.62 12.56 -18.66
C PRO A 79 9.48 13.66 -17.60
N ASP A 80 8.81 14.74 -17.96
CA ASP A 80 8.49 15.86 -17.07
C ASP A 80 7.75 15.31 -15.86
N THR A 81 8.47 15.09 -14.76
CA THR A 81 7.84 14.85 -13.46
C THR A 81 7.27 16.18 -13.03
N VAL A 82 5.94 16.32 -13.06
CA VAL A 82 5.28 17.49 -12.45
C VAL A 82 5.58 17.39 -10.95
N ALA A 83 6.51 18.22 -10.49
CA ALA A 83 6.79 18.35 -9.07
C ALA A 83 5.51 18.76 -8.35
N LEU A 84 5.20 18.09 -7.25
CA LEU A 84 4.09 18.44 -6.37
C LEU A 84 4.26 19.89 -5.89
N ASN A 85 3.21 20.69 -5.97
CA ASN A 85 3.24 22.09 -5.53
C ASN A 85 2.81 22.28 -4.06
N ASP A 86 2.58 21.18 -3.35
CA ASP A 86 2.11 21.14 -1.97
C ASP A 86 3.23 21.67 -1.02
N PRO A 87 2.98 22.72 -0.22
CA PRO A 87 4.00 23.44 0.54
C PRO A 87 4.68 22.61 1.63
N TYR A 88 4.08 21.51 2.09
CA TYR A 88 4.66 20.64 3.11
C TYR A 88 5.25 19.34 2.57
N ILE A 89 5.43 19.23 1.24
CA ILE A 89 5.98 18.01 0.62
C ILE A 89 7.37 17.64 1.17
N ASP A 90 8.21 18.64 1.49
CA ASP A 90 9.55 18.43 2.06
C ASP A 90 9.51 17.85 3.47
N MET A 91 8.37 17.92 4.17
CA MET A 91 8.16 17.29 5.47
C MET A 91 7.73 15.82 5.35
N GLN A 92 7.32 15.37 4.15
CA GLN A 92 6.80 14.03 3.88
C GLN A 92 7.86 13.10 3.29
N TRP A 93 8.84 12.70 4.10
CA TRP A 93 9.91 11.81 3.67
C TRP A 93 9.40 10.49 3.07
N ALA A 94 8.27 9.98 3.56
CA ALA A 94 7.69 8.69 3.20
C ALA A 94 7.30 8.63 1.71
N LEU A 95 6.74 9.71 1.16
CA LEU A 95 6.36 9.78 -0.25
C LEU A 95 7.57 9.69 -1.19
N GLY A 96 8.74 10.17 -0.74
CA GLY A 96 9.98 10.06 -1.52
C GLY A 96 10.54 8.63 -1.57
N GLN A 97 10.16 7.75 -0.63
CA GLN A 97 10.57 6.35 -0.59
C GLN A 97 9.64 5.43 -1.37
N VAL A 98 8.35 5.77 -1.40
CA VAL A 98 7.40 5.16 -2.31
C VAL A 98 7.63 5.74 -3.70
N ARG A 99 8.64 5.21 -4.40
CA ARG A 99 8.85 5.47 -5.83
C ARG A 99 7.76 4.76 -6.63
N VAL A 100 6.52 5.22 -6.49
CA VAL A 100 5.60 5.17 -7.63
C VAL A 100 6.31 6.06 -8.65
N THR A 101 7.09 5.45 -9.56
CA THR A 101 7.47 6.12 -10.80
C THR A 101 6.17 6.65 -11.36
N ARG A 102 5.95 7.96 -11.22
CA ARG A 102 4.78 8.64 -11.76
C ARG A 102 5.09 8.80 -13.23
N PRO A 103 4.56 7.95 -14.14
CA PRO A 103 4.59 8.28 -15.55
C PRO A 103 3.93 9.65 -15.75
N SER A 104 4.09 10.25 -16.93
CA SER A 104 3.40 11.49 -17.31
C SER A 104 1.87 11.45 -17.13
N ASN A 105 1.30 10.25 -16.87
CA ASN A 105 -0.06 10.02 -16.41
C ASN A 105 -0.05 9.28 -15.05
N PRO A 106 0.14 9.97 -13.90
CA PRO A 106 0.28 9.31 -12.60
C PRO A 106 -1.00 8.54 -12.25
N VAL A 107 -0.85 7.30 -11.75
CA VAL A 107 -1.94 6.61 -11.07
C VAL A 107 -2.15 7.34 -9.75
N THR A 108 -3.27 8.02 -9.61
CA THR A 108 -3.62 8.84 -8.43
C THR A 108 -4.60 8.13 -7.51
N GLY A 109 -4.97 6.88 -7.84
CA GLY A 109 -6.18 6.22 -7.35
C GLY A 109 -7.38 6.67 -8.19
N GLY A 110 -8.32 5.77 -8.47
CA GLY A 110 -9.53 6.15 -9.19
C GLY A 110 -10.53 6.74 -8.23
N ALA A 111 -11.36 7.68 -8.73
CA ALA A 111 -12.48 8.20 -7.97
C ALA A 111 -13.47 7.09 -7.56
N GLU A 112 -13.44 5.94 -8.23
CA GLU A 112 -14.29 4.80 -7.89
C GLU A 112 -13.82 4.07 -6.62
N VAL A 113 -12.51 4.08 -6.32
CA VAL A 113 -11.95 3.41 -5.14
C VAL A 113 -12.34 4.16 -3.87
N LEU A 114 -12.99 3.44 -2.97
CA LEU A 114 -13.42 3.96 -1.68
C LEU A 114 -12.61 3.29 -0.56
N VAL A 115 -11.84 4.09 0.16
CA VAL A 115 -11.05 3.64 1.32
C VAL A 115 -11.79 3.99 2.60
N ALA A 116 -12.19 2.99 3.37
CA ALA A 116 -12.79 3.17 4.67
C ALA A 116 -11.72 3.33 5.75
N VAL A 117 -11.79 4.42 6.50
CA VAL A 117 -10.95 4.70 7.66
C VAL A 117 -11.80 4.42 8.90
N LEU A 118 -11.57 3.26 9.52
CA LEU A 118 -12.24 2.85 10.76
C LEU A 118 -11.40 3.35 11.94
N ASP A 119 -11.74 4.54 12.44
CA ASP A 119 -10.92 5.25 13.42
C ASP A 119 -11.76 6.20 14.30
N THR A 120 -11.19 7.34 14.69
CA THR A 120 -11.73 8.37 15.58
C THR A 120 -12.60 9.41 14.87
N GLY A 121 -12.95 9.16 13.61
CA GLY A 121 -13.59 10.14 12.72
C GLY A 121 -12.58 10.74 11.75
N VAL A 122 -13.04 11.64 10.87
CA VAL A 122 -12.16 12.42 9.98
C VAL A 122 -12.71 13.84 9.87
N ALA A 123 -11.85 14.84 10.05
CA ALA A 123 -12.16 16.24 9.74
C ALA A 123 -12.27 16.44 8.22
N GLY A 124 -13.46 16.18 7.67
CA GLY A 124 -13.73 16.24 6.24
C GLY A 124 -13.76 17.65 5.66
N ASP A 125 -13.86 18.68 6.51
CA ASP A 125 -13.76 20.10 6.16
C ASP A 125 -12.32 20.62 6.22
N HIS A 126 -11.35 19.75 6.54
CA HIS A 126 -9.94 20.08 6.44
C HIS A 126 -9.59 20.46 4.99
N GLU A 127 -8.84 21.55 4.80
CA GLU A 127 -8.60 22.21 3.51
C GLU A 127 -7.96 21.31 2.44
N ASP A 128 -7.33 20.22 2.90
CA ASP A 128 -6.63 19.22 2.10
C ASP A 128 -7.41 17.91 1.92
N LEU A 129 -8.48 17.72 2.71
CA LEU A 129 -9.41 16.59 2.64
C LEU A 129 -10.79 16.98 2.09
N GLU A 130 -11.04 18.27 1.89
CA GLU A 130 -12.29 18.78 1.36
C GLU A 130 -12.62 18.10 0.02
N GLY A 131 -13.81 17.47 -0.04
CA GLY A 131 -14.25 16.71 -1.21
C GLY A 131 -13.67 15.30 -1.34
N ARG A 132 -12.76 14.88 -0.44
CA ARG A 132 -12.25 13.50 -0.37
C ARG A 132 -13.10 12.63 0.54
N VAL A 133 -13.55 13.16 1.67
CA VAL A 133 -14.46 12.44 2.57
C VAL A 133 -15.88 12.49 1.99
N VAL A 134 -16.35 11.37 1.45
CA VAL A 134 -17.64 11.29 0.76
C VAL A 134 -18.76 10.68 1.59
N LEU A 135 -18.40 10.02 2.69
CA LEU A 135 -19.33 9.42 3.64
C LEU A 135 -18.72 9.50 5.04
N ALA A 136 -19.54 9.85 6.02
CA ALA A 136 -19.19 9.82 7.44
C ALA A 136 -20.27 9.08 8.23
N VAL A 137 -19.85 8.08 9.00
CA VAL A 137 -20.71 7.26 9.87
C VAL A 137 -20.11 7.31 11.27
N ASN A 138 -20.97 7.48 12.28
CA ASN A 138 -20.57 7.41 13.69
C ASN A 138 -21.24 6.23 14.38
N LEU A 139 -20.44 5.30 14.88
CA LEU A 139 -20.87 4.12 15.64
C LEU A 139 -20.51 4.24 17.13
N THR A 140 -20.15 5.44 17.58
CA THR A 140 -19.84 5.74 18.98
C THR A 140 -20.94 6.56 19.64
N ASP A 141 -20.83 6.76 20.95
CA ASP A 141 -21.70 7.68 21.70
C ASP A 141 -21.30 9.17 21.55
N SER A 142 -20.29 9.49 20.74
CA SER A 142 -19.91 10.89 20.48
C SER A 142 -21.08 11.62 19.80
N PRO A 143 -21.36 12.90 20.17
CA PRO A 143 -22.44 13.66 19.55
C PRO A 143 -22.14 14.07 18.10
N VAL A 144 -20.90 13.89 17.62
CA VAL A 144 -20.46 14.28 16.28
C VAL A 144 -19.71 13.12 15.60
N SER A 145 -19.82 13.03 14.29
CA SER A 145 -19.02 12.11 13.48
C SER A 145 -17.60 12.62 13.20
N ASP A 146 -17.37 13.89 13.53
CA ASP A 146 -16.11 14.57 13.30
C ASP A 146 -14.99 14.06 14.21
N ASP A 147 -13.74 14.31 13.81
CA ASP A 147 -12.57 13.85 14.55
C ASP A 147 -12.12 14.84 15.62
N ILE A 148 -12.45 14.52 16.87
CA ILE A 148 -12.00 15.29 18.04
C ILE A 148 -10.60 14.87 18.51
N TYR A 149 -10.20 13.62 18.22
CA TYR A 149 -8.96 13.05 18.73
C TYR A 149 -7.76 13.33 17.80
N GLY A 150 -8.01 13.40 16.49
CA GLY A 150 -7.07 13.77 15.44
C GLY A 150 -6.30 12.61 14.81
N HIS A 151 -6.58 11.36 15.19
CA HIS A 151 -5.85 10.21 14.64
C HIS A 151 -6.39 9.78 13.29
N GLY A 152 -7.71 9.73 13.13
CA GLY A 152 -8.34 9.35 11.87
C GLY A 152 -8.14 10.40 10.79
N THR A 153 -8.13 11.69 11.14
CA THR A 153 -7.76 12.79 10.23
C THR A 153 -6.32 12.64 9.73
N HIS A 154 -5.39 12.27 10.60
CA HIS A 154 -3.98 12.04 10.23
C HIS A 154 -3.83 10.87 9.28
N ILE A 155 -4.58 9.79 9.50
CA ILE A 155 -4.63 8.63 8.59
C ILE A 155 -5.22 9.02 7.23
N ALA A 156 -6.34 9.73 7.22
CA ALA A 156 -7.01 10.14 6.00
C ALA A 156 -6.11 11.04 5.13
N GLY A 157 -5.32 11.92 5.74
CA GLY A 157 -4.32 12.74 5.05
C GLY A 157 -3.27 11.91 4.34
N ILE A 158 -2.67 10.93 5.03
CA ILE A 158 -1.67 10.01 4.44
C ILE A 158 -2.28 9.28 3.24
N ILE A 159 -3.52 8.80 3.35
CA ILE A 159 -4.16 8.03 2.29
C ILE A 159 -4.53 8.92 1.10
N ALA A 160 -5.23 10.03 1.33
CA ALA A 160 -6.02 10.69 0.28
C ALA A 160 -5.98 12.23 0.30
N ALA A 161 -5.06 12.87 1.02
CA ALA A 161 -4.91 14.32 0.92
C ALA A 161 -4.76 14.74 -0.55
N SER A 162 -5.47 15.80 -0.91
CA SER A 162 -5.48 16.32 -2.28
C SER A 162 -4.08 16.77 -2.66
N SER A 163 -3.51 16.19 -3.71
CA SER A 163 -2.18 16.58 -4.19
C SER A 163 -2.24 17.68 -5.25
N ASN A 164 -1.17 18.46 -5.32
CA ASN A 164 -0.95 19.50 -6.31
C ASN A 164 -2.01 20.62 -6.28
N ASN A 165 -2.57 20.89 -5.10
CA ASN A 165 -3.61 21.91 -4.88
C ASN A 165 -3.05 23.25 -4.32
N GLY A 166 -1.73 23.33 -4.10
CA GLY A 166 -1.05 24.48 -3.51
C GLY A 166 -1.24 24.64 -2.01
N LYS A 167 -1.72 23.60 -1.32
CA LYS A 167 -2.00 23.57 0.13
C LYS A 167 -1.38 22.32 0.74
N GLY A 168 -1.18 22.36 2.06
CA GLY A 168 -0.92 21.17 2.84
C GLY A 168 0.13 20.20 2.30
N ILE A 169 -0.27 18.94 2.25
CA ILE A 169 0.52 17.75 1.98
C ILE A 169 0.01 17.04 0.70
N ALA A 170 0.68 15.98 0.29
CA ALA A 170 0.16 15.06 -0.71
C ALA A 170 -0.26 13.72 -0.07
N GLY A 171 -1.41 13.18 -0.48
CA GLY A 171 -1.82 11.81 -0.15
C GLY A 171 -1.11 10.77 -1.04
N MET A 172 -1.10 9.53 -0.58
CA MET A 172 -0.63 8.36 -1.32
C MET A 172 -1.48 8.10 -2.58
N ALA A 173 -2.80 8.18 -2.43
CA ALA A 173 -3.81 8.01 -3.48
C ALA A 173 -4.74 9.24 -3.52
N PRO A 174 -4.25 10.40 -4.00
CA PRO A 174 -4.94 11.68 -3.86
C PRO A 174 -6.26 11.81 -4.63
N SER A 175 -6.60 10.83 -5.48
CA SER A 175 -7.86 10.79 -6.23
C SER A 175 -8.85 9.74 -5.71
N CYS A 176 -8.48 8.90 -4.74
CA CYS A 176 -9.45 8.03 -4.10
C CYS A 176 -10.42 8.82 -3.22
N ARG A 177 -11.52 8.18 -2.84
CA ARG A 177 -12.50 8.70 -1.89
C ARG A 177 -12.30 8.06 -0.52
N VAL A 178 -12.60 8.80 0.53
CA VAL A 178 -12.53 8.35 1.93
C VAL A 178 -13.94 8.19 2.49
N MET A 179 -14.17 7.05 3.12
CA MET A 179 -15.31 6.82 4.01
C MET A 179 -14.81 6.87 5.45
N SER A 180 -15.28 7.85 6.21
CA SER A 180 -15.00 7.94 7.64
C SER A 180 -15.99 7.07 8.41
N ILE A 181 -15.51 6.04 9.10
CA ILE A 181 -16.32 5.28 10.05
C ILE A 181 -15.72 5.47 11.43
N LYS A 182 -16.35 6.34 12.23
CA LYS A 182 -15.96 6.59 13.61
C LYS A 182 -16.39 5.40 14.47
N VAL A 183 -15.43 4.54 14.79
CA VAL A 183 -15.57 3.36 15.68
C VAL A 183 -14.84 3.54 17.00
N ALA A 184 -13.95 4.54 17.08
CA ALA A 184 -13.26 4.93 18.29
C ALA A 184 -13.80 6.29 18.78
N ASP A 185 -14.05 6.39 20.09
CA ASP A 185 -14.61 7.59 20.70
C ASP A 185 -13.62 8.77 20.72
N ASP A 186 -14.03 9.90 21.29
CA ASP A 186 -13.20 11.12 21.37
C ASP A 186 -11.95 10.96 22.27
N ARG A 187 -11.76 9.78 22.88
CA ARG A 187 -10.57 9.40 23.64
C ARG A 187 -9.71 8.36 22.91
N GLY A 188 -10.08 7.98 21.68
CA GLY A 188 -9.41 6.93 20.92
C GLY A 188 -9.74 5.51 21.38
N MET A 189 -10.82 5.32 22.13
CA MET A 189 -11.21 4.02 22.67
C MET A 189 -12.26 3.35 21.80
N THR A 190 -12.09 2.04 21.54
CA THR A 190 -13.02 1.23 20.76
C THR A 190 -13.18 -0.16 21.37
N SER A 191 -14.16 -0.92 20.90
CA SER A 191 -14.41 -2.31 21.27
C SER A 191 -14.32 -3.20 20.03
N ALA A 192 -14.06 -4.50 20.22
CA ALA A 192 -14.02 -5.45 19.11
C ALA A 192 -15.40 -5.57 18.41
N GLU A 193 -16.50 -5.43 19.16
CA GLU A 193 -17.87 -5.43 18.65
C GLU A 193 -18.13 -4.21 17.74
N THR A 194 -17.82 -3.00 18.22
CA THR A 194 -17.96 -1.76 17.42
C THR A 194 -17.06 -1.78 16.18
N MET A 195 -15.85 -2.33 16.30
CA MET A 195 -14.94 -2.50 15.17
C MET A 195 -15.52 -3.47 14.13
N ALA A 196 -16.06 -4.61 14.57
CA ALA A 196 -16.71 -5.58 13.69
C ALA A 196 -17.91 -4.95 12.95
N GLU A 197 -18.78 -4.22 13.67
CA GLU A 197 -19.88 -3.48 13.05
C GLU A 197 -19.39 -2.47 12.00
N GLY A 198 -18.32 -1.74 12.31
CA GLY A 198 -17.69 -0.81 11.38
C GLY A 198 -17.18 -1.47 10.10
N ILE A 199 -16.59 -2.66 10.22
CA ILE A 199 -16.10 -3.44 9.06
C ILE A 199 -17.28 -3.85 8.17
N ILE A 200 -18.33 -4.43 8.76
CA ILE A 200 -19.55 -4.80 8.01
C ILE A 200 -20.16 -3.58 7.33
N ARG A 201 -20.21 -2.45 8.03
CA ARG A 201 -20.72 -1.19 7.47
C ARG A 201 -19.88 -0.71 6.29
N ALA A 202 -18.56 -0.74 6.38
CA ALA A 202 -17.66 -0.34 5.30
C ALA A 202 -17.92 -1.16 4.02
N VAL A 203 -18.04 -2.47 4.17
CA VAL A 203 -18.32 -3.39 3.05
C VAL A 203 -19.67 -3.06 2.41
N HIS A 204 -20.72 -2.85 3.20
CA HIS A 204 -22.06 -2.52 2.68
C HIS A 204 -22.12 -1.19 1.95
N GLU A 205 -21.29 -0.24 2.34
CA GLU A 205 -21.17 1.08 1.71
C GLU A 205 -20.17 1.07 0.54
N GLY A 206 -19.63 -0.10 0.17
CA GLY A 206 -18.83 -0.29 -1.04
C GLY A 206 -17.35 0.03 -0.90
N ALA A 207 -16.77 -0.11 0.30
CA ALA A 207 -15.33 0.05 0.48
C ALA A 207 -14.55 -1.01 -0.33
N SER A 208 -13.49 -0.58 -1.02
CA SER A 208 -12.52 -1.46 -1.67
C SER A 208 -11.36 -1.81 -0.73
N VAL A 209 -11.02 -0.85 0.15
CA VAL A 209 -9.95 -0.98 1.14
C VAL A 209 -10.49 -0.55 2.50
N ILE A 210 -10.14 -1.28 3.56
CA ILE A 210 -10.41 -0.93 4.95
C ILE A 210 -9.08 -0.73 5.67
N ASN A 211 -8.86 0.47 6.22
CA ASN A 211 -7.73 0.76 7.11
C ASN A 211 -8.18 0.66 8.57
N ILE A 212 -7.53 -0.23 9.34
CA ILE A 212 -7.74 -0.37 10.78
C ILE A 212 -6.45 -0.02 11.53
N SER A 213 -6.51 1.01 12.34
CA SER A 213 -5.38 1.49 13.14
C SER A 213 -5.69 1.43 14.64
N ALA A 214 -6.24 0.29 15.06
CA ALA A 214 -6.54 -0.05 16.44
C ALA A 214 -6.01 -1.47 16.75
N GLU A 215 -5.70 -1.72 18.02
CA GLU A 215 -5.18 -3.01 18.49
C GLU A 215 -6.05 -3.57 19.63
N PHE A 216 -6.28 -4.89 19.60
CA PHE A 216 -6.83 -5.68 20.69
C PHE A 216 -5.83 -6.78 21.05
N PHE A 217 -5.70 -7.07 22.33
CA PHE A 217 -4.73 -8.06 22.82
C PHE A 217 -5.27 -9.50 22.88
N GLU A 218 -6.59 -9.66 22.73
CA GLU A 218 -7.27 -10.94 22.73
C GLU A 218 -8.05 -11.12 21.42
N PRO A 219 -8.10 -12.35 20.87
CA PRO A 219 -8.91 -12.62 19.68
C PRO A 219 -10.41 -12.48 20.00
N SER A 220 -11.18 -12.01 19.02
CA SER A 220 -12.64 -11.99 19.03
C SER A 220 -13.18 -12.72 17.81
N ALA A 221 -14.01 -13.75 18.03
CA ALA A 221 -14.63 -14.52 16.95
C ALA A 221 -15.54 -13.66 16.06
N GLU A 222 -16.17 -12.63 16.64
CA GLU A 222 -17.01 -11.70 15.89
C GLU A 222 -16.17 -10.77 14.99
N LEU A 223 -15.04 -10.29 15.51
CA LEU A 223 -14.14 -9.44 14.74
C LEU A 223 -13.51 -10.22 13.59
N GLU A 224 -13.06 -11.44 13.85
CA GLU A 224 -12.52 -12.35 12.83
C GLU A 224 -13.56 -12.63 11.73
N ALA A 225 -14.79 -12.96 12.11
CA ALA A 225 -15.87 -13.19 11.14
C ALA A 225 -16.18 -11.95 10.28
N ALA A 226 -16.07 -10.74 10.84
CA ALA A 226 -16.24 -9.51 10.06
C ALA A 226 -15.09 -9.28 9.06
N ILE A 227 -13.85 -9.58 9.45
CA ILE A 227 -12.67 -9.53 8.57
C ILE A 227 -12.82 -10.54 7.42
N ASP A 228 -13.18 -11.78 7.74
CA ASP A 228 -13.40 -12.83 6.75
C ASP A 228 -14.52 -12.44 5.78
N TYR A 229 -15.62 -11.89 6.29
CA TYR A 229 -16.70 -11.38 5.44
C TYR A 229 -16.21 -10.28 4.48
N ALA A 230 -15.42 -9.32 4.96
CA ALA A 230 -14.87 -8.26 4.11
C ALA A 230 -14.00 -8.83 2.98
N TRP A 231 -13.13 -9.78 3.33
CA TRP A 231 -12.29 -10.48 2.36
C TRP A 231 -13.12 -11.26 1.33
N GLU A 232 -14.13 -12.00 1.78
CA GLU A 232 -15.06 -12.72 0.92
C GLU A 232 -15.86 -11.79 0.02
N GLN A 233 -16.05 -10.51 0.36
CA GLN A 233 -16.68 -9.52 -0.50
C GLN A 233 -15.71 -8.84 -1.48
N GLY A 234 -14.41 -9.14 -1.42
CA GLY A 234 -13.41 -8.56 -2.31
C GLY A 234 -12.74 -7.30 -1.77
N VAL A 235 -12.81 -7.09 -0.46
CA VAL A 235 -12.22 -5.94 0.22
C VAL A 235 -10.85 -6.30 0.77
N VAL A 236 -9.86 -5.42 0.57
CA VAL A 236 -8.54 -5.55 1.21
C VAL A 236 -8.60 -4.91 2.60
N VAL A 237 -8.23 -5.67 3.63
CA VAL A 237 -8.14 -5.13 5.01
C VAL A 237 -6.68 -4.95 5.40
N VAL A 238 -6.31 -3.72 5.75
CA VAL A 238 -4.96 -3.33 6.18
C VAL A 238 -5.00 -2.96 7.66
N ALA A 239 -4.15 -3.60 8.46
CA ALA A 239 -4.18 -3.45 9.92
C ALA A 239 -2.79 -3.17 10.50
N ALA A 240 -2.74 -2.24 11.46
CA ALA A 240 -1.52 -1.87 12.16
C ALA A 240 -1.01 -3.02 13.05
N ALA A 241 0.28 -3.36 12.98
CA ALA A 241 0.90 -4.43 13.77
C ALA A 241 1.09 -4.10 15.27
N GLY A 242 0.60 -2.94 15.71
CA GLY A 242 0.64 -2.51 17.10
C GLY A 242 1.90 -1.75 17.51
N ASN A 243 1.88 -1.15 18.69
CA ASN A 243 2.87 -0.16 19.13
C ASN A 243 3.55 -0.52 20.47
N GLN A 244 3.75 -1.81 20.74
CA GLN A 244 4.31 -2.30 22.02
C GLN A 244 5.76 -2.78 21.94
N GLY A 245 6.41 -2.68 20.77
CA GLY A 245 7.77 -3.18 20.56
C GLY A 245 7.90 -4.68 20.84
N SER A 246 6.88 -5.45 20.48
CA SER A 246 6.71 -6.85 20.88
C SER A 246 6.45 -7.76 19.68
N GLN A 247 6.75 -9.05 19.87
CA GLN A 247 6.37 -10.13 18.95
C GLN A 247 4.98 -10.71 19.23
N THR A 248 4.37 -10.34 20.35
CA THR A 248 3.03 -10.79 20.70
C THR A 248 2.05 -10.32 19.63
N PRO A 249 1.28 -11.25 19.03
CA PRO A 249 0.20 -10.89 18.12
C PRO A 249 -0.78 -9.87 18.70
N VAL A 250 -1.25 -8.98 17.84
CA VAL A 250 -2.39 -8.09 18.14
C VAL A 250 -3.44 -8.25 17.05
N TYR A 251 -4.69 -8.01 17.42
CA TYR A 251 -5.85 -8.18 16.53
C TYR A 251 -6.43 -6.81 16.15
N PRO A 252 -6.92 -6.63 14.92
CA PRO A 252 -7.15 -7.67 13.91
C PRO A 252 -5.92 -8.04 13.05
N ALA A 253 -4.77 -7.37 13.22
CA ALA A 253 -3.62 -7.57 12.33
C ALA A 253 -3.15 -9.02 12.20
N TYR A 254 -3.25 -9.82 13.27
CA TYR A 254 -2.86 -11.23 13.23
C TYR A 254 -3.83 -12.16 12.48
N TYR A 255 -5.04 -11.70 12.13
CA TYR A 255 -5.98 -12.53 11.38
C TYR A 255 -5.50 -12.76 9.94
N GLU A 256 -5.75 -13.97 9.42
CA GLU A 256 -5.23 -14.42 8.12
C GLU A 256 -5.60 -13.46 6.98
N ASN A 257 -6.82 -12.94 6.98
CA ASN A 257 -7.35 -12.07 5.93
C ASN A 257 -7.04 -10.57 6.13
N CYS A 258 -6.16 -10.24 7.08
CA CYS A 258 -5.55 -8.91 7.20
C CYS A 258 -4.18 -8.88 6.53
N ILE A 259 -3.79 -7.68 6.07
CA ILE A 259 -2.40 -7.33 5.80
C ILE A 259 -1.86 -6.62 7.05
N ALA A 260 -1.01 -7.31 7.82
CA ALA A 260 -0.35 -6.80 9.01
C ALA A 260 0.83 -5.89 8.65
N VAL A 261 0.81 -4.65 9.13
CA VAL A 261 1.80 -3.63 8.76
C VAL A 261 2.62 -3.16 9.96
N ALA A 262 3.92 -3.44 9.93
CA ALA A 262 4.90 -2.86 10.83
C ALA A 262 5.37 -1.47 10.36
N ALA A 263 5.97 -0.70 11.27
CA ALA A 263 6.45 0.65 11.00
C ALA A 263 7.96 0.67 10.79
N SER A 264 8.42 1.45 9.80
CA SER A 264 9.82 1.82 9.62
C SER A 264 10.08 3.30 9.95
N THR A 265 11.33 3.59 10.26
CA THR A 265 11.93 4.92 10.23
C THR A 265 12.42 5.27 8.82
N GLN A 266 12.80 6.54 8.62
CA GLN A 266 13.29 7.04 7.34
C GLN A 266 14.54 6.32 6.81
N ASP A 267 15.35 5.71 7.68
CA ASP A 267 16.51 4.92 7.25
C ASP A 267 16.17 3.47 6.86
N GLY A 268 14.89 3.11 6.86
CA GLY A 268 14.40 1.77 6.53
C GLY A 268 14.57 0.75 7.65
N THR A 269 14.94 1.19 8.87
CA THR A 269 14.99 0.30 10.05
C THR A 269 13.63 0.20 10.72
N LEU A 270 13.44 -0.85 11.55
CA LEU A 270 12.21 -1.03 12.31
C LEU A 270 12.02 0.15 13.27
N ALA A 271 10.85 0.78 13.22
CA ALA A 271 10.54 1.93 14.05
C ALA A 271 10.51 1.55 15.54
N PRO A 272 10.94 2.46 16.43
CA PRO A 272 10.76 2.28 17.86
C PRO A 272 9.32 1.91 18.20
N LEU A 273 9.18 0.87 19.05
CA LEU A 273 7.90 0.33 19.51
C LEU A 273 7.02 -0.33 18.42
N SER A 274 7.46 -0.47 17.18
CA SER A 274 6.70 -1.25 16.19
C SER A 274 6.51 -2.69 16.67
N GLY A 275 5.30 -3.23 16.54
CA GLY A 275 5.10 -4.68 16.54
C GLY A 275 5.86 -5.33 15.38
N TYR A 276 6.31 -6.57 15.58
CA TYR A 276 7.11 -7.32 14.61
C TYR A 276 6.95 -8.82 14.81
N GLY A 277 7.31 -9.64 13.82
CA GLY A 277 7.28 -11.10 13.96
C GLY A 277 7.07 -11.80 12.63
N ASP A 278 7.12 -13.13 12.63
CA ASP A 278 6.88 -13.96 11.43
C ASP A 278 5.44 -13.82 10.88
N TRP A 279 4.55 -13.15 11.62
CA TRP A 279 3.15 -12.90 11.28
C TRP A 279 2.89 -11.54 10.65
N VAL A 280 3.89 -10.65 10.62
CA VAL A 280 3.78 -9.37 9.93
C VAL A 280 4.03 -9.58 8.45
N ASP A 281 3.12 -9.10 7.60
CA ASP A 281 3.22 -9.26 6.14
C ASP A 281 4.22 -8.26 5.55
N VAL A 282 4.13 -6.98 5.93
CA VAL A 282 4.91 -5.89 5.33
C VAL A 282 5.35 -4.84 6.35
N ILE A 283 6.35 -4.03 5.97
CA ILE A 283 6.84 -2.89 6.76
C ILE A 283 6.75 -1.61 5.92
N ALA A 284 6.13 -0.55 6.45
CA ALA A 284 5.96 0.71 5.75
C ALA A 284 6.33 1.92 6.63
N PRO A 285 6.55 3.12 6.05
CA PRO A 285 6.84 4.33 6.80
C PRO A 285 5.85 4.62 7.92
N GLY A 286 6.33 4.63 9.17
CA GLY A 286 5.47 4.84 10.34
C GLY A 286 6.07 5.73 11.43
N PHE A 287 7.32 6.18 11.32
CA PHE A 287 7.95 7.06 12.31
C PHE A 287 8.17 8.47 11.76
N ASP A 288 7.81 9.49 12.54
CA ASP A 288 7.85 10.91 12.18
C ASP A 288 7.14 11.18 10.84
N ILE A 289 5.88 10.77 10.78
CA ILE A 289 5.02 10.94 9.60
C ILE A 289 4.23 12.25 9.72
N TYR A 290 4.50 13.18 8.79
CA TYR A 290 3.78 14.45 8.72
C TYR A 290 2.45 14.29 7.99
N SER A 291 1.34 14.70 8.61
CA SER A 291 0.03 14.69 7.96
C SER A 291 -0.96 15.71 8.54
N THR A 292 -2.20 15.67 8.04
CA THR A 292 -3.33 16.52 8.41
C THR A 292 -3.81 16.23 9.84
N LEU A 293 -4.30 17.25 10.53
CA LEU A 293 -4.90 17.19 11.85
C LEU A 293 -6.19 18.04 11.85
N PRO A 294 -7.11 17.86 12.81
CA PRO A 294 -8.28 18.72 12.95
C PRO A 294 -7.91 20.21 13.03
N ASP A 295 -8.91 21.08 12.83
CA ASP A 295 -8.77 22.54 12.85
C ASP A 295 -7.83 23.11 11.76
N ASN A 296 -7.79 22.49 10.57
CA ASN A 296 -6.92 22.89 9.44
C ASN A 296 -5.44 22.98 9.85
N SER A 297 -4.98 22.00 10.63
CA SER A 297 -3.61 21.95 11.12
C SER A 297 -2.88 20.71 10.62
N TYR A 298 -1.56 20.67 10.82
CA TYR A 298 -0.72 19.58 10.36
C TYR A 298 0.33 19.28 11.42
N GLY A 299 0.83 18.05 11.48
CA GLY A 299 1.82 17.67 12.47
C GLY A 299 2.45 16.31 12.23
N TYR A 300 3.42 15.97 13.06
CA TYR A 300 4.07 14.66 13.06
C TYR A 300 3.40 13.70 14.04
N LYS A 301 3.23 12.45 13.63
CA LYS A 301 2.92 11.32 14.51
C LYS A 301 3.75 10.09 14.14
N SER A 302 3.88 9.17 15.09
CA SER A 302 4.66 7.93 14.95
C SER A 302 3.86 6.73 15.47
N GLY A 303 3.90 5.63 14.72
CA GLY A 303 3.19 4.38 15.04
C GLY A 303 2.86 3.55 13.80
N THR A 304 2.57 2.27 14.01
CA THR A 304 2.14 1.32 12.95
C THR A 304 0.82 1.74 12.28
N SER A 305 0.00 2.56 12.95
CA SER A 305 -1.17 3.21 12.35
C SER A 305 -0.86 3.95 11.05
N PHE A 306 0.23 4.73 11.05
CA PHE A 306 0.61 5.55 9.89
C PHE A 306 1.28 4.71 8.79
N ALA A 307 1.92 3.61 9.17
CA ALA A 307 2.41 2.62 8.22
C ALA A 307 1.23 1.93 7.49
N ALA A 308 0.21 1.50 8.24
CA ALA A 308 -1.02 0.94 7.68
C ALA A 308 -1.72 1.92 6.72
N ALA A 309 -1.73 3.22 7.04
CA ALA A 309 -2.26 4.25 6.15
C ALA A 309 -1.51 4.34 4.81
N HIS A 310 -0.17 4.24 4.81
CA HIS A 310 0.60 4.21 3.56
C HIS A 310 0.27 2.97 2.71
N VAL A 311 0.17 1.80 3.34
CA VAL A 311 -0.20 0.55 2.65
C VAL A 311 -1.64 0.61 2.12
N SER A 312 -2.57 1.21 2.86
CA SER A 312 -3.94 1.45 2.39
C SER A 312 -3.99 2.36 1.17
N GLY A 313 -3.17 3.41 1.16
CA GLY A 313 -2.98 4.25 -0.02
C GLY A 313 -2.40 3.48 -1.21
N LEU A 314 -1.38 2.64 -1.00
CA LEU A 314 -0.85 1.76 -2.05
C LEU A 314 -1.90 0.80 -2.58
N ALA A 315 -2.68 0.15 -1.70
CA ALA A 315 -3.77 -0.73 -2.09
C ALA A 315 -4.75 0.00 -3.01
N ALA A 316 -5.14 1.23 -2.68
CA ALA A 316 -6.02 2.04 -3.51
C ALA A 316 -5.45 2.36 -4.90
N LEU A 317 -4.13 2.56 -5.02
CA LEU A 317 -3.47 2.69 -6.33
C LEU A 317 -3.48 1.38 -7.12
N LEU A 318 -3.28 0.24 -6.43
CA LEU A 318 -3.23 -1.08 -7.04
C LEU A 318 -4.60 -1.54 -7.55
N PHE A 319 -5.70 -1.18 -6.88
CA PHE A 319 -7.06 -1.47 -7.36
C PHE A 319 -7.34 -0.92 -8.77
N GLU A 320 -6.64 0.13 -9.21
CA GLU A 320 -6.81 0.71 -10.56
C GLU A 320 -6.04 -0.01 -11.66
N VAL A 321 -4.96 -0.71 -11.30
CA VAL A 321 -4.01 -1.30 -12.27
C VAL A 321 -3.98 -2.81 -12.23
N THR A 322 -4.59 -3.41 -11.20
CA THR A 322 -4.70 -4.86 -11.04
C THR A 322 -5.90 -5.39 -11.82
N SER A 323 -5.75 -6.60 -12.37
CA SER A 323 -6.82 -7.33 -13.07
C SER A 323 -7.06 -8.66 -12.35
N ASP A 324 -8.29 -9.16 -12.40
CA ASP A 324 -8.66 -10.49 -11.90
C ASP A 324 -7.95 -11.56 -12.75
N THR A 325 -6.98 -12.25 -12.15
CA THR A 325 -6.14 -13.23 -12.86
C THR A 325 -6.64 -14.66 -12.70
N ASN A 326 -7.43 -14.91 -11.65
CA ASN A 326 -7.95 -16.24 -11.33
C ASN A 326 -9.43 -16.44 -11.77
N GLY A 327 -10.10 -15.37 -12.21
CA GLY A 327 -11.46 -15.37 -12.72
C GLY A 327 -12.54 -15.48 -11.65
N ASN A 328 -12.23 -15.14 -10.38
CA ASN A 328 -13.16 -15.26 -9.25
C ASN A 328 -14.14 -14.06 -9.13
N GLY A 329 -13.96 -13.01 -9.94
CA GLY A 329 -14.77 -11.80 -9.96
C GLY A 329 -14.37 -10.73 -8.94
N ARG A 330 -13.22 -10.91 -8.26
CA ARG A 330 -12.64 -10.02 -7.25
C ARG A 330 -11.14 -9.89 -7.52
N ILE A 331 -10.50 -8.90 -6.89
CA ILE A 331 -9.07 -8.62 -7.08
C ILE A 331 -8.30 -8.41 -5.78
N ASN A 332 -8.93 -8.62 -4.62
CA ASN A 332 -8.29 -8.37 -3.33
C ASN A 332 -7.09 -9.28 -3.08
N ASP A 333 -7.12 -10.52 -3.57
CA ASP A 333 -5.98 -11.43 -3.48
C ASP A 333 -4.83 -11.01 -4.40
N GLU A 334 -5.09 -10.59 -5.66
CA GLU A 334 -4.04 -10.03 -6.51
C GLU A 334 -3.47 -8.72 -5.97
N VAL A 335 -4.32 -7.84 -5.41
CA VAL A 335 -3.86 -6.61 -4.76
C VAL A 335 -2.98 -6.95 -3.55
N ARG A 336 -3.36 -7.91 -2.70
CA ARG A 336 -2.52 -8.37 -1.59
C ARG A 336 -1.17 -8.88 -2.07
N VAL A 337 -1.15 -9.76 -3.08
CA VAL A 337 0.09 -10.29 -3.65
C VAL A 337 0.99 -9.17 -4.19
N ALA A 338 0.41 -8.18 -4.87
CA ALA A 338 1.15 -7.02 -5.38
C ALA A 338 1.74 -6.16 -4.24
N ILE A 339 0.99 -5.98 -3.15
CA ILE A 339 1.48 -5.31 -1.93
C ILE A 339 2.66 -6.08 -1.35
N GLU A 340 2.50 -7.37 -1.05
CA GLU A 340 3.55 -8.19 -0.43
C GLU A 340 4.81 -8.31 -1.28
N SER A 341 4.68 -8.22 -2.60
CA SER A 341 5.82 -8.24 -3.53
C SER A 341 6.54 -6.89 -3.66
N SER A 342 6.00 -5.83 -3.06
CA SER A 342 6.54 -4.46 -3.15
C SER A 342 7.51 -4.10 -2.00
N PHE A 343 7.70 -5.00 -1.02
CA PHE A 343 8.48 -4.77 0.20
C PHE A 343 9.64 -5.76 0.38
#